data_AF-A0A1Q7ATJ3-F1
#
_entry.id   AF-A0A1Q7ATJ3-F1
#
_cell.length_a   1.000
_cell.length_b   1.000
_cell.length_c   1.000
_cell.angle_alpha   90.00
_cell.angle_beta   90.00
_cell.angle_gamma   90.00
#
_symmetry.space_group_name_H-M   'P 1'
#
loop_
_entity.id
_entity.type
_entity.pdbx_description
1 polymer ?
#
loop_
_entity_poly.entity_id
_entity_poly.type
_entity_poly.pdbx_seq_one_letter_code
_entity_poly.pdbx_strand_id
1 'polypeptide(L)'
;MPESYADRVAQLAAMRAAQAAEEAEVEAWYEGQCAAARAAVARADQQVATAGAAVARAQATLSFTDGEATRIWTVLGGRLKVPDPAWLGPPPEPDDAEPGAPREPAGRLLDHARELLDAVTPIPPQRRAAALLRVLLMVLLIGLLAVLAFALRR
;
A
#
# COMPACT_ATOMS: atom_id res chain seq x y z
N MET A 1 -87.82 -14.43 3.61
CA MET A 1 -87.82 -13.61 4.83
C MET A 1 -86.70 -12.60 4.67
N PRO A 2 -86.98 -11.28 4.70
CA PRO A 2 -85.92 -10.27 4.64
C PRO A 2 -85.03 -10.37 5.89
N GLU A 3 -83.72 -10.14 5.72
CA GLU A 3 -82.77 -10.02 6.84
C GLU A 3 -83.23 -8.96 7.83
N SER A 4 -83.10 -9.25 9.13
CA SER A 4 -83.45 -8.28 10.16
C SER A 4 -82.36 -7.21 10.30
N TYR A 5 -82.74 -6.06 10.85
CA TYR A 5 -81.79 -5.00 11.18
C TYR A 5 -80.67 -5.48 12.11
N ALA A 6 -80.98 -6.40 13.04
CA ALA A 6 -79.98 -6.97 13.94
C ALA A 6 -78.93 -7.81 13.18
N ASP A 7 -79.36 -8.57 12.17
CA ASP A 7 -78.45 -9.36 11.32
C ASP A 7 -77.48 -8.45 10.56
N ARG A 8 -77.97 -7.30 10.07
CA ARG A 8 -77.14 -6.29 9.40
C ARG A 8 -76.13 -5.63 10.34
N VAL A 9 -76.52 -5.34 11.58
CA VAL A 9 -75.60 -4.80 12.59
C VAL A 9 -74.52 -5.83 12.94
N ALA A 10 -74.88 -7.09 13.10
CA ALA A 10 -73.92 -8.17 13.36
C ALA A 10 -72.93 -8.35 12.19
N GLN A 11 -73.42 -8.30 10.95
CA GLN A 11 -72.59 -8.39 9.75
C GLN A 11 -71.59 -7.23 9.66
N LEU A 12 -72.03 -6.00 9.94
CA LEU A 12 -71.15 -4.83 9.97
C LEU A 12 -70.08 -4.93 11.08
N ALA A 13 -70.46 -5.42 12.26
CA ALA A 13 -69.51 -5.64 13.34
C ALA A 13 -68.45 -6.69 12.96
N ALA A 14 -68.86 -7.79 12.32
CA ALA A 14 -67.95 -8.82 11.84
C ALA A 14 -67.00 -8.28 10.75
N MET A 15 -67.50 -7.48 9.81
CA MET A 15 -66.67 -6.84 8.78
C MET A 15 -65.64 -5.88 9.38
N ARG A 16 -66.02 -5.08 10.38
CA ARG A 16 -65.06 -4.20 11.09
C ARG A 16 -64.01 -4.99 11.86
N ALA A 17 -64.41 -6.09 12.50
CA ALA A 17 -63.46 -6.96 13.19
C ALA A 17 -62.45 -7.59 12.22
N ALA A 18 -62.91 -8.04 11.05
CA ALA A 18 -62.04 -8.56 10.00
C ALA A 18 -61.09 -7.49 9.46
N GLN A 19 -61.59 -6.29 9.15
CA GLN A 19 -60.75 -5.17 8.70
C GLN A 19 -59.69 -4.80 9.73
N ALA A 20 -60.03 -4.72 11.02
CA ALA A 20 -59.08 -4.43 12.08
C ALA A 20 -57.98 -5.51 12.20
N ALA A 21 -58.32 -6.77 11.94
CA ALA A 21 -57.35 -7.87 11.91
C ALA A 21 -56.40 -7.74 10.71
N GLU A 22 -56.93 -7.43 9.51
CA GLU A 22 -56.12 -7.21 8.31
C GLU A 22 -55.17 -6.00 8.48
N GLU A 23 -55.66 -4.90 9.07
CA GLU A 23 -54.83 -3.73 9.38
C GLU A 23 -53.69 -4.08 10.34
N ALA A 24 -53.96 -4.89 11.38
CA ALA A 24 -52.94 -5.34 12.30
C ALA A 24 -51.90 -6.26 11.65
N GLU A 25 -52.31 -7.13 10.72
CA GLU A 25 -51.40 -7.98 9.96
C GLU A 25 -50.48 -7.16 9.03
N VAL A 26 -51.03 -6.14 8.36
CA VAL A 26 -50.24 -5.24 7.50
C VAL A 26 -49.22 -4.46 8.32
N GLU A 27 -49.62 -3.91 9.47
CA GLU A 27 -48.70 -3.19 10.36
C GLU A 27 -47.59 -4.11 10.85
N ALA A 28 -47.92 -5.30 11.34
CA ALA A 28 -46.93 -6.28 11.81
C ALA A 28 -45.94 -6.68 10.69
N TRP A 29 -46.44 -6.86 9.47
CA TRP A 29 -45.58 -7.12 8.32
C TRP A 29 -44.65 -5.94 8.01
N TYR A 30 -45.17 -4.71 8.00
CA TYR A 30 -44.39 -3.51 7.73
C TYR A 30 -43.32 -3.27 8.80
N GLU A 31 -43.67 -3.39 10.08
CA GLU A 31 -42.73 -3.32 11.19
C GLU A 31 -41.61 -4.36 11.05
N GLY A 32 -41.97 -5.58 10.64
CA GLY A 32 -41.03 -6.65 10.34
C GLY A 32 -40.04 -6.28 9.23
N GLN A 33 -40.53 -5.69 8.13
CA GLN A 33 -39.67 -5.20 7.04
C GLN A 33 -38.74 -4.07 7.50
N CYS A 34 -39.26 -3.11 8.24
CA CYS A 34 -38.47 -2.02 8.78
C CYS A 34 -37.40 -2.53 9.76
N ALA A 35 -37.72 -3.51 10.60
CA ALA A 35 -36.75 -4.13 11.51
C ALA A 35 -35.64 -4.85 10.74
N ALA A 36 -36.00 -5.62 9.70
CA ALA A 36 -35.04 -6.31 8.84
C ALA A 36 -34.13 -5.32 8.10
N ALA A 37 -34.69 -4.23 7.57
CA ALA A 37 -33.94 -3.17 6.89
C ALA A 37 -32.96 -2.49 7.84
N ARG A 38 -33.39 -2.11 9.05
CA ARG A 38 -32.50 -1.53 10.08
C ARG A 38 -31.36 -2.48 10.45
N ALA A 39 -31.65 -3.77 10.61
CA ALA A 39 -30.62 -4.77 10.90
C ALA A 39 -29.64 -4.98 9.74
N ALA A 40 -30.10 -4.88 8.49
CA ALA A 40 -29.23 -4.94 7.32
C ALA A 40 -28.28 -3.74 7.24
N VAL A 41 -28.80 -2.52 7.48
CA VAL A 41 -28.00 -1.29 7.51
C VAL A 41 -26.95 -1.36 8.62
N ALA A 42 -27.33 -1.76 9.84
CA ALA A 42 -26.39 -1.88 10.96
C ALA A 42 -25.25 -2.86 10.67
N ARG A 43 -25.53 -3.98 9.98
CA ARG A 43 -24.49 -4.93 9.54
C ARG A 43 -23.58 -4.33 8.48
N ALA A 44 -24.13 -3.58 7.53
CA ALA A 44 -23.33 -2.90 6.50
C ALA A 44 -22.41 -1.85 7.13
N ASP A 45 -22.91 -1.05 8.08
CA ASP A 45 -22.10 -0.06 8.80
C ASP A 45 -20.94 -0.71 9.57
N GLN A 46 -21.19 -1.86 10.21
CA GLN A 46 -20.15 -2.61 10.90
C GLN A 46 -19.08 -3.14 9.91
N GLN A 47 -19.49 -3.61 8.74
CA GLN A 47 -18.56 -4.04 7.69
C GLN A 47 -17.71 -2.89 7.17
N VAL A 48 -18.33 -1.73 6.91
CA VAL A 48 -17.62 -0.51 6.50
C VAL A 48 -16.64 -0.04 7.55
N ALA A 49 -17.03 -0.03 8.84
CA ALA A 49 -16.14 0.33 9.93
C ALA A 49 -14.94 -0.62 10.03
N THR A 50 -15.18 -1.93 9.87
CA THR A 50 -14.12 -2.96 9.91
C THR A 50 -13.17 -2.80 8.73
N ALA A 51 -13.70 -2.59 7.52
CA ALA A 51 -12.91 -2.34 6.32
C ALA A 51 -12.09 -1.05 6.44
N GLY A 52 -12.70 0.03 6.95
CA GLY A 52 -12.02 1.30 7.21
C GLY A 52 -10.87 1.14 8.19
N ALA A 53 -11.06 0.40 9.28
CA ALA A 53 -9.98 0.09 10.23
C ALA A 53 -8.86 -0.74 9.59
N ALA A 54 -9.19 -1.68 8.69
CA ALA A 54 -8.19 -2.45 7.96
C ALA A 54 -7.38 -1.56 7.00
N VAL A 55 -8.03 -0.66 6.26
CA VAL A 55 -7.37 0.30 5.37
C VAL A 55 -6.45 1.23 6.15
N ALA A 56 -6.91 1.78 7.28
CA ALA A 56 -6.08 2.64 8.12
C ALA A 56 -4.81 1.93 8.63
N ARG A 57 -4.93 0.66 9.04
CA ARG A 57 -3.75 -0.15 9.42
C ARG A 57 -2.81 -0.42 8.25
N ALA A 58 -3.35 -0.69 7.07
CA ALA A 58 -2.54 -0.89 5.86
C ALA A 58 -1.79 0.38 5.48
N GLN A 59 -2.46 1.55 5.53
CA GLN A 59 -1.84 2.85 5.27
C GLN A 59 -0.71 3.15 6.27
N ALA A 60 -0.93 2.92 7.57
CA ALA A 60 0.12 3.09 8.57
C ALA A 60 1.34 2.20 8.30
N THR A 61 1.11 0.96 7.86
CA THR A 61 2.19 0.02 7.50
C THR A 61 2.96 0.48 6.27
N LEU A 62 2.25 0.99 5.26
CA LEU A 62 2.85 1.53 4.04
C LEU A 62 3.71 2.76 4.36
N SER A 63 3.16 3.75 5.08
CA SER A 63 3.90 4.95 5.48
C SER A 63 5.16 4.63 6.30
N PHE A 64 5.09 3.63 7.18
CA PHE A 64 6.26 3.16 7.92
C PHE A 64 7.31 2.54 6.98
N THR A 65 6.88 1.70 6.05
CA THR A 65 7.76 1.02 5.09
C THR A 65 8.46 2.01 4.17
N ASP A 66 7.73 3.00 3.64
CA ASP A 66 8.29 4.04 2.77
C ASP A 66 9.31 4.92 3.51
N GLY A 67 9.01 5.25 4.78
CA GLY A 67 9.95 5.97 5.64
C GLY A 67 11.23 5.17 5.89
N GLU A 68 11.11 3.88 6.18
CA GLU A 68 12.27 3.00 6.37
C GLU A 68 13.07 2.77 5.08
N ALA A 69 12.41 2.60 3.94
CA ALA A 69 13.06 2.48 2.64
C ALA A 69 13.88 3.74 2.32
N THR A 70 13.30 4.92 2.53
CA THR A 70 13.99 6.22 2.38
C THR A 70 15.21 6.32 3.31
N ARG A 71 15.07 5.91 4.57
CA ARG A 71 16.16 5.89 5.55
C ARG A 71 17.28 4.96 5.11
N ILE A 72 16.97 3.73 4.71
CA ILE A 72 17.96 2.74 4.25
C ILE A 72 18.68 3.24 3.01
N TRP A 73 17.96 3.83 2.04
CA TRP A 73 18.53 4.40 0.83
C TRP A 73 19.52 5.52 1.13
N THR A 74 19.19 6.38 2.08
CA THR A 74 20.07 7.46 2.54
C THR A 74 21.34 6.91 3.19
N VAL A 75 21.21 5.87 4.04
CA VAL A 75 22.36 5.20 4.69
C VAL A 75 23.25 4.53 3.64
N LEU A 76 22.66 3.88 2.63
CA LEU A 76 23.41 3.27 1.53
C LEU A 76 24.25 4.33 0.79
N GLY A 77 23.65 5.47 0.45
CA GLY A 77 24.37 6.55 -0.21
C GLY A 77 25.54 7.09 0.60
N GLY A 78 25.34 7.23 1.91
CA GLY A 78 26.41 7.59 2.86
C GLY A 78 27.53 6.55 2.90
N ARG A 79 27.21 5.25 2.98
CA ARG A 79 28.21 4.15 3.00
C ARG A 79 29.00 4.07 1.69
N LEU A 80 28.35 4.32 0.55
CA LEU A 80 28.98 4.32 -0.78
C LEU A 80 29.77 5.61 -1.08
N LYS A 81 29.75 6.60 -0.17
CA LYS A 81 30.41 7.92 -0.34
C LYS A 81 30.04 8.57 -1.66
N VAL A 82 28.76 8.49 -2.04
CA VAL A 82 28.26 9.17 -3.23
C VAL A 82 28.34 10.68 -2.96
N PRO A 83 29.00 11.49 -3.81
CA PRO A 83 29.24 12.91 -3.55
C PRO A 83 27.95 13.74 -3.47
N ASP A 84 26.91 13.30 -4.17
CA ASP A 84 25.60 13.94 -4.23
C ASP A 84 24.51 12.86 -4.07
N PRO A 85 23.61 12.96 -3.06
CA PRO A 85 22.49 12.04 -2.90
C PRO A 85 21.61 11.92 -4.15
N ALA A 86 21.53 12.98 -4.98
CA ALA A 86 20.76 12.98 -6.22
C ALA A 86 21.29 11.96 -7.25
N TRP A 87 22.55 11.51 -7.15
CA TRP A 87 23.13 10.53 -8.07
C TRP A 87 22.63 9.10 -7.82
N LEU A 88 22.10 8.81 -6.62
CA LEU A 88 21.42 7.55 -6.37
C LEU A 88 20.00 7.56 -6.93
N GLY A 89 19.40 8.74 -7.14
CA GLY A 89 17.98 8.86 -7.48
C GLY A 89 17.06 8.53 -6.29
N PRO A 90 15.74 8.52 -6.51
CA PRO A 90 14.78 8.13 -5.47
C PRO A 90 14.98 6.66 -5.05
N PRO A 91 14.59 6.28 -3.82
CA PRO A 91 14.56 4.87 -3.43
C PRO A 91 13.71 4.08 -4.44
N PRO A 92 14.07 2.82 -4.73
CA PRO A 92 13.28 1.99 -5.61
C PRO A 92 11.87 1.86 -5.04
N GLU A 93 10.87 2.24 -5.84
CA GLU A 93 9.48 1.96 -5.51
C GLU A 93 9.26 0.44 -5.59
N PRO A 94 8.39 -0.13 -4.73
CA PRO A 94 8.00 -1.51 -4.91
C PRO A 94 7.45 -1.65 -6.33
N ASP A 95 8.13 -2.44 -7.16
CA ASP A 95 7.69 -2.75 -8.52
C ASP A 95 6.20 -3.08 -8.47
N ASP A 96 5.43 -2.54 -9.39
CA ASP A 96 4.03 -2.92 -9.62
C ASP A 96 4.03 -4.40 -10.03
N ALA A 97 4.17 -5.27 -9.03
CA ALA A 97 4.25 -6.69 -9.24
C ALA A 97 2.98 -7.10 -9.98
N GLU A 98 3.16 -7.92 -11.03
CA GLU A 98 2.05 -8.44 -11.82
C GLU A 98 0.89 -8.87 -10.90
N PRO A 99 -0.37 -8.59 -11.28
CA PRO A 99 -1.52 -9.01 -10.49
C PRO A 99 -1.46 -10.52 -10.20
N GLY A 100 -1.17 -10.89 -8.94
CA GLY A 100 -1.09 -12.29 -8.50
C GLY A 100 0.28 -12.77 -8.01
N ALA A 101 1.33 -11.95 -8.06
CA ALA A 101 2.61 -12.31 -7.45
C ALA A 101 2.49 -12.43 -5.91
N PRO A 102 3.09 -13.46 -5.26
CA PRO A 102 3.08 -13.58 -3.81
C PRO A 102 3.75 -12.37 -3.17
N ARG A 103 2.96 -11.50 -2.52
CA ARG A 103 3.52 -10.39 -1.73
C ARG A 103 4.11 -10.96 -0.45
N GLU A 104 5.43 -10.99 -0.36
CA GLU A 104 6.09 -11.22 0.91
C GLU A 104 5.70 -10.12 1.92
N PRO A 105 5.52 -10.44 3.21
CA PRO A 105 5.23 -9.44 4.21
C PRO A 105 6.37 -8.41 4.27
N ALA A 106 6.04 -7.12 4.13
CA ALA A 106 7.01 -6.02 4.03
C ALA A 106 8.08 -6.02 5.12
N GLY A 107 7.75 -6.51 6.33
CA GLY A 107 8.71 -6.67 7.44
C GLY A 107 9.88 -7.61 7.11
N ARG A 108 9.64 -8.73 6.40
CA ARG A 108 10.71 -9.67 6.02
C ARG A 108 11.64 -9.08 4.95
N LEU A 109 11.07 -8.33 4.01
CA LEU A 109 11.86 -7.67 2.96
C LEU A 109 12.80 -6.60 3.54
N LEU A 110 12.32 -5.82 4.52
CA LEU A 110 13.14 -4.81 5.20
C LEU A 110 14.27 -5.43 6.04
N ASP A 111 14.00 -6.51 6.75
CA ASP A 111 15.03 -7.21 7.53
C ASP A 111 16.10 -7.82 6.62
N HIS A 112 15.68 -8.44 5.51
CA HIS A 112 16.61 -8.96 4.51
C HIS A 112 17.44 -7.85 3.84
N ALA A 113 16.83 -6.70 3.53
CA ALA A 113 17.54 -5.54 2.98
C ALA A 113 18.58 -5.00 3.97
N ARG A 114 18.28 -4.96 5.27
CA ARG A 114 19.24 -4.55 6.32
C ARG A 114 20.40 -5.54 6.42
N GLU A 115 20.12 -6.84 6.41
CA GLU A 115 21.16 -7.88 6.41
C GLU A 115 22.09 -7.75 5.21
N LEU A 116 21.55 -7.52 4.02
CA LEU A 116 22.34 -7.28 2.80
C LEU A 116 23.16 -5.98 2.92
N LEU A 117 22.59 -4.92 3.49
CA LEU A 117 23.29 -3.66 3.69
C LEU A 117 24.49 -3.80 4.63
N ASP A 118 24.34 -4.61 5.68
CA ASP A 118 25.41 -4.90 6.65
C ASP A 118 26.46 -5.87 6.10
N ALA A 119 26.10 -6.70 5.11
CA ALA A 119 27.06 -7.52 4.38
C ALA A 119 27.93 -6.71 3.38
N VAL A 120 27.51 -5.52 2.95
CA VAL A 120 28.31 -4.67 2.03
C VAL A 120 29.47 -4.01 2.77
N THR A 121 30.67 -4.58 2.62
CA THR A 121 31.94 -3.96 3.05
C THR A 121 32.25 -2.70 2.21
N PRO A 122 32.58 -1.54 2.82
CA PRO A 122 32.90 -0.32 2.08
C PRO A 122 34.18 -0.48 1.25
N ILE A 123 34.14 -0.09 -0.03
CA ILE A 123 35.34 -0.04 -0.89
C ILE A 123 36.24 1.11 -0.43
N PRO A 124 37.48 0.87 0.03
CA PRO A 124 38.33 1.94 0.54
C PRO A 124 38.77 2.90 -0.58
N PRO A 125 38.86 4.22 -0.30
CA PRO A 125 39.21 5.26 -1.29
C PRO A 125 40.61 5.10 -1.90
N GLN A 126 41.44 4.24 -1.32
CA GLN A 126 42.84 4.00 -1.67
C GLN A 126 43.00 3.39 -3.08
N ARG A 127 42.00 2.65 -3.59
CA ARG A 127 42.03 2.07 -4.94
C ARG A 127 41.81 3.10 -6.06
N ARG A 128 41.13 4.22 -5.79
CA ARG A 128 40.88 5.29 -6.79
C ARG A 128 42.13 6.15 -7.03
N ALA A 129 42.88 6.45 -5.98
CA ALA A 129 44.15 7.19 -6.09
C ALA A 129 45.21 6.41 -6.88
N ALA A 130 45.31 5.09 -6.67
CA ALA A 130 46.23 4.23 -7.40
C ALA A 130 45.89 4.11 -8.90
N ALA A 131 44.60 4.12 -9.25
CA ALA A 131 44.16 4.08 -10.65
C ALA A 131 44.46 5.39 -11.38
N LEU A 132 44.17 6.55 -10.76
CA LEU A 132 44.49 7.86 -11.33
C LEU A 132 45.99 8.08 -11.48
N LEU A 133 46.79 7.65 -10.49
CA LEU A 133 48.25 7.70 -10.57
C LEU A 133 48.78 6.86 -11.74
N ARG A 134 48.23 5.65 -11.96
CA ARG A 134 48.61 4.79 -13.10
C ARG A 134 48.27 5.41 -14.45
N VAL A 135 47.11 6.05 -14.58
CA VAL A 135 46.71 6.76 -15.81
C VAL A 135 47.61 7.96 -16.06
N LEU A 136 47.91 8.75 -15.03
CA LEU A 136 48.82 9.90 -15.15
C LEU A 136 50.23 9.45 -15.57
N LEU A 137 50.73 8.35 -14.99
CA LEU A 137 52.03 7.79 -15.33
C LEU A 137 52.08 7.26 -16.76
N MET A 138 50.99 6.64 -17.26
CA MET A 138 50.88 6.26 -18.67
C MET A 138 50.87 7.46 -19.61
N VAL A 139 50.11 8.52 -19.31
CA VAL A 139 50.07 9.73 -20.13
C VAL A 139 51.45 10.38 -20.20
N LEU A 140 52.16 10.42 -19.07
CA LEU A 140 53.51 11.00 -18.99
C LEU A 140 54.53 10.15 -19.76
N LEU A 141 54.42 8.81 -19.70
CA LEU A 141 55.25 7.89 -20.48
C LEU A 141 55.02 8.03 -21.99
N ILE A 142 53.76 8.16 -22.42
CA ILE A 142 53.40 8.37 -23.84
C ILE A 142 53.93 9.72 -24.33
N GLY A 143 53.79 10.77 -23.50
CA GLY A 143 54.35 12.09 -23.80
C GLY A 143 55.89 12.06 -23.94
N LEU A 144 56.58 11.36 -23.04
CA LEU A 144 58.03 11.21 -23.09
C LEU A 144 58.49 10.45 -24.36
N LEU A 145 57.81 9.37 -24.72
CA LEU A 145 58.09 8.60 -25.94
C LEU A 145 57.88 9.43 -27.20
N ALA A 146 56.84 10.27 -27.24
CA ALA A 146 56.59 11.17 -28.35
C ALA A 146 57.68 12.23 -28.51
N VAL A 147 58.17 12.81 -27.40
CA VAL A 147 59.28 13.78 -27.41
C VAL A 147 60.60 13.12 -27.83
N LEU A 148 60.87 11.92 -27.35
CA LEU A 148 62.08 11.17 -27.72
C LEU A 148 62.07 10.82 -29.22
N ALA A 149 60.94 10.36 -29.74
CA ALA A 149 60.75 10.06 -31.15
C ALA A 149 60.89 11.31 -32.04
N PHE A 150 60.46 12.48 -31.56
CA PHE A 150 60.63 13.76 -32.25
C PHE A 150 62.10 14.21 -32.27
N ALA A 151 62.83 14.02 -31.17
CA ALA A 151 64.26 14.37 -31.07
C ALA A 151 65.17 13.45 -31.92
N LEU A 152 64.81 12.18 -32.08
CA LEU A 152 65.53 11.21 -32.93
C LEU A 152 65.27 11.39 -34.43
N ARG A 153 64.25 12.17 -34.81
CA ARG A 153 63.86 12.41 -36.20
C ARG A 153 64.44 13.71 -36.77
N ARG A 154 65.25 14.44 -35.99
CA ARG A 154 65.87 15.72 -36.34
C ARG A 154 67.38 15.56 -36.44
#